data_AF-A0A1H0A452-F1
#
_entry.id   AF-A0A1H0A452-F1
#
_cell.length_a   1.000
_cell.length_b   1.000
_cell.length_c   1.000
_cell.angle_alpha   90.00
_cell.angle_beta   90.00
_cell.angle_gamma   90.00
#
_symmetry.space_group_name_H-M   'P 1'
#
loop_
_entity.id
_entity.type
_entity.pdbx_description
1 polymer ?
#
loop_
_entity_poly.entity_id
_entity_poly.type
_entity_poly.pdbx_seq_one_letter_code
_entity_poly.pdbx_strand_id
1 'polypeptide(L)'
;MPQTPPETPKEPQSASAGRPESPGTAGAGGAEEPAAPAGGTGVADGPTAPDTRDTPDAGPGDADRVVLPEPGPGEPRGLVPDTIRQIAGRATLPFHATRPELSFATAFWYNDLIETGGDHEVIRQYLVTAAHRTRYETGQWTLRPELADPEQPVDELVMGGFMKRWTAFPTLGVAVMPTVDMHLHAERKSWRWATQEITEGLAARAEDIAAIVAEPLPAYILGHTAEGGGRRPARHQHLLEGAVSRPDPEGRMQWSGPELPDGFDGAPVFAALELPDEQLKLLCLGAIVPGGPPTVATFDLLRPAVHALAPPRTRHWWQRRR
;
A
#
# COMPACT_ATOMS: atom_id res chain seq x y z
N MET A 1 -13.12 -17.54 -67.64
CA MET A 1 -12.30 -18.51 -66.86
C MET A 1 -12.94 -18.65 -65.48
N PRO A 2 -13.39 -19.85 -65.08
CA PRO A 2 -14.05 -20.04 -63.80
C PRO A 2 -13.02 -20.07 -62.66
N GLN A 3 -13.32 -19.35 -61.58
CA GLN A 3 -12.51 -19.24 -60.38
C GLN A 3 -12.76 -20.45 -59.45
N THR A 4 -11.68 -21.10 -59.05
CA THR A 4 -11.67 -22.20 -58.07
C THR A 4 -11.96 -21.66 -56.66
N PRO A 5 -12.84 -22.28 -55.87
CA PRO A 5 -13.05 -21.90 -54.48
C PRO A 5 -11.92 -22.41 -53.56
N PRO A 6 -11.58 -21.69 -52.47
CA PRO A 6 -10.49 -22.07 -51.57
C PRO A 6 -10.89 -23.21 -50.61
N GLU A 7 -9.94 -24.12 -50.40
CA GLU A 7 -10.02 -25.28 -49.49
C GLU A 7 -10.15 -24.85 -48.02
N THR A 8 -11.01 -25.57 -47.30
CA THR A 8 -11.21 -25.44 -45.85
C THR A 8 -10.15 -26.26 -45.10
N PRO A 9 -9.48 -25.73 -44.05
CA PRO A 9 -8.52 -26.50 -43.28
C PRO A 9 -9.18 -27.60 -42.43
N LYS A 10 -8.63 -28.82 -42.51
CA LYS A 10 -9.00 -29.98 -41.68
C LYS A 10 -8.61 -29.79 -40.21
N GLU A 11 -9.58 -30.04 -39.33
CA GLU A 11 -9.42 -30.27 -37.89
C GLU A 11 -8.53 -31.51 -37.62
N PRO A 12 -7.55 -31.45 -36.69
CA PRO A 12 -6.86 -32.64 -36.23
C PRO A 12 -7.70 -33.40 -35.18
N GLN A 13 -7.89 -34.68 -35.48
CA GLN A 13 -8.61 -35.68 -34.68
C GLN A 13 -7.92 -35.97 -33.35
N SER A 14 -8.74 -36.13 -32.32
CA SER A 14 -8.39 -36.58 -30.98
C SER A 14 -7.85 -38.01 -30.96
N ALA A 15 -6.73 -38.23 -30.29
CA ALA A 15 -6.25 -39.55 -29.91
C ALA A 15 -6.39 -39.73 -28.40
N SER A 16 -7.30 -40.62 -28.02
CA SER A 16 -7.46 -41.22 -26.70
C SER A 16 -6.69 -42.53 -26.68
N ALA A 17 -5.82 -42.74 -25.68
CA ALA A 17 -5.61 -44.04 -25.02
C ALA A 17 -4.43 -43.96 -24.02
N GLY A 18 -4.60 -44.56 -22.83
CA GLY A 18 -3.48 -45.08 -22.05
C GLY A 18 -3.55 -44.83 -20.54
N ARG A 19 -4.34 -45.64 -19.85
CA ARG A 19 -4.30 -45.86 -18.40
C ARG A 19 -3.22 -46.90 -18.09
N PRO A 20 -2.34 -46.70 -17.10
CA PRO A 20 -1.66 -47.82 -16.44
C PRO A 20 -2.19 -48.03 -15.02
N GLU A 21 -2.30 -49.31 -14.70
CA GLU A 21 -2.79 -49.91 -13.46
C GLU A 21 -1.83 -49.72 -12.29
N SER A 22 -2.40 -49.72 -11.08
CA SER A 22 -1.69 -49.78 -9.80
C SER A 22 -1.27 -51.22 -9.47
N PRO A 23 -0.15 -51.37 -8.74
CA PRO A 23 -0.02 -52.35 -7.66
C PRO A 23 0.24 -51.57 -6.35
N GLY A 24 -0.21 -51.95 -5.16
CA GLY A 24 -0.46 -53.28 -4.62
C GLY A 24 0.09 -53.26 -3.19
N THR A 25 -0.80 -53.43 -2.23
CA THR A 25 -0.67 -53.33 -0.77
C THR A 25 0.29 -54.35 -0.16
N ALA A 26 1.05 -53.97 0.90
CA ALA A 26 1.31 -54.79 2.10
C ALA A 26 2.29 -54.08 3.07
N GLY A 27 1.97 -54.07 4.38
CA GLY A 27 2.95 -53.71 5.42
C GLY A 27 2.31 -53.22 6.72
N ALA A 28 1.89 -54.14 7.56
CA ALA A 28 1.35 -53.93 8.90
C ALA A 28 2.44 -53.65 9.95
N GLY A 29 2.05 -53.03 11.07
CA GLY A 29 2.82 -52.87 12.32
C GLY A 29 2.41 -51.56 12.99
N GLY A 30 1.54 -51.56 14.00
CA GLY A 30 1.89 -51.82 15.41
C GLY A 30 1.96 -50.47 16.13
N ALA A 31 0.87 -50.06 16.80
CA ALA A 31 0.77 -49.97 18.26
C ALA A 31 1.76 -48.97 18.89
N GLU A 32 1.26 -47.83 19.40
CA GLU A 32 1.28 -47.50 20.83
C GLU A 32 0.73 -46.09 21.07
N GLU A 33 -0.43 -46.06 21.72
CA GLU A 33 -0.89 -44.99 22.59
C GLU A 33 -0.02 -45.00 23.87
N PRO A 34 0.33 -43.83 24.42
CA PRO A 34 -0.04 -43.67 25.82
C PRO A 34 -0.53 -42.25 26.19
N ALA A 35 -1.69 -42.27 26.86
CA ALA A 35 -1.93 -41.71 28.18
C ALA A 35 -1.55 -40.25 28.48
N ALA A 36 -2.61 -39.49 28.75
CA ALA A 36 -2.60 -38.32 29.64
C ALA A 36 -2.11 -38.67 31.06
N PRO A 37 -1.66 -37.66 31.81
CA PRO A 37 -1.97 -37.58 33.23
C PRO A 37 -2.84 -36.36 33.55
N ALA A 38 -3.89 -36.65 34.33
CA ALA A 38 -4.62 -35.70 35.14
C ALA A 38 -3.80 -35.30 36.37
N GLY A 39 -4.08 -34.11 36.90
CA GLY A 39 -3.83 -33.78 38.31
C GLY A 39 -3.28 -32.36 38.53
N GLY A 40 -4.04 -31.52 39.24
CA GLY A 40 -3.49 -30.28 39.80
C GLY A 40 -4.49 -29.17 40.07
N THR A 41 -5.46 -29.40 40.96
CA THR A 41 -6.25 -28.34 41.61
C THR A 41 -5.43 -27.63 42.69
N GLY A 42 -5.35 -26.29 42.62
CA GLY A 42 -4.96 -25.36 43.71
C GLY A 42 -5.39 -23.96 43.28
N VAL A 43 -6.51 -23.41 43.76
CA VAL A 43 -6.74 -22.70 45.03
C VAL A 43 -5.82 -21.50 45.23
N ALA A 44 -6.45 -20.31 45.10
CA ALA A 44 -6.23 -19.02 45.75
C ALA A 44 -4.85 -18.34 45.66
N ASP A 45 -4.80 -17.18 44.99
CA ASP A 45 -4.79 -15.91 45.72
C ASP A 45 -5.13 -14.75 44.77
N GLY A 46 -6.08 -13.92 45.20
CA GLY A 46 -6.54 -12.76 44.45
C GLY A 46 -5.63 -11.55 44.66
N PRO A 47 -5.36 -10.74 43.62
CA PRO A 47 -4.83 -9.40 43.82
C PRO A 47 -5.98 -8.41 44.04
N THR A 48 -5.99 -7.89 45.25
CA THR A 48 -6.69 -6.71 45.75
C THR A 48 -6.72 -5.57 44.72
N ALA A 49 -7.94 -5.11 44.42
CA ALA A 49 -8.20 -3.92 43.63
C ALA A 49 -7.65 -2.65 44.33
N PRO A 50 -6.94 -1.76 43.62
CA PRO A 50 -6.66 -0.44 44.14
C PRO A 50 -7.88 0.50 43.96
N ASP A 51 -8.26 1.04 45.11
CA ASP A 51 -9.12 2.19 45.43
C ASP A 51 -9.16 3.27 44.31
N THR A 52 -10.30 3.37 43.63
CA THR A 52 -10.67 4.53 42.81
C THR A 52 -11.19 5.63 43.73
N ARG A 53 -10.36 6.63 44.02
CA ARG A 53 -10.81 7.94 44.50
C ARG A 53 -10.17 9.07 43.72
N ASP A 54 -11.00 10.07 43.50
CA ASP A 54 -10.71 11.45 43.13
C ASP A 54 -10.09 11.68 41.75
N THR A 55 -10.97 11.82 40.75
CA THR A 55 -10.71 12.69 39.60
C THR A 55 -11.62 13.91 39.73
N PRO A 56 -11.07 15.14 39.80
CA PRO A 56 -11.88 16.35 39.87
C PRO A 56 -12.53 16.66 38.52
N ASP A 57 -13.75 17.14 38.63
CA ASP A 57 -14.59 17.77 37.61
C ASP A 57 -13.81 18.84 36.83
N ALA A 58 -13.52 18.57 35.56
CA ALA A 58 -13.00 19.52 34.60
C ALA A 58 -14.11 19.82 33.57
N GLY A 59 -14.67 21.02 33.68
CA GLY A 59 -15.66 21.55 32.75
C GLY A 59 -15.15 21.64 31.30
N PRO A 60 -16.04 21.96 30.35
CA PRO A 60 -15.73 21.90 28.93
C PRO A 60 -14.87 23.10 28.54
N GLY A 61 -13.56 22.91 28.50
CA GLY A 61 -12.58 23.88 28.04
C GLY A 61 -11.87 23.39 26.78
N ASP A 62 -12.22 24.00 25.66
CA ASP A 62 -11.34 24.30 24.53
C ASP A 62 -10.48 23.14 23.98
N ALA A 63 -11.15 22.17 23.36
CA ALA A 63 -10.51 21.14 22.53
C ALA A 63 -10.20 21.70 21.13
N ASP A 64 -9.26 22.64 21.02
CA ASP A 64 -8.57 22.89 19.74
C ASP A 64 -7.25 23.65 19.94
N ARG A 65 -6.25 22.98 20.53
CA ARG A 65 -4.83 23.35 20.37
C ARG A 65 -3.92 22.24 20.87
N VAL A 66 -3.44 21.42 19.93
CA VAL A 66 -2.28 20.56 20.18
C VAL A 66 -1.06 21.49 20.29
N VAL A 67 -0.66 21.82 21.53
CA VAL A 67 0.61 22.48 21.80
C VAL A 67 1.70 21.41 21.69
N LEU A 68 2.43 21.44 20.58
CA LEU A 68 3.61 20.60 20.38
C LEU A 68 4.74 21.07 21.32
N PRO A 69 5.57 20.16 21.85
CA PRO A 69 6.77 20.54 22.58
C PRO A 69 7.75 21.25 21.64
N GLU A 70 8.27 22.40 22.07
CA GLU A 70 9.33 23.14 21.38
C GLU A 70 10.57 22.23 21.24
N PRO A 71 11.06 21.96 20.01
CA PRO A 71 12.28 21.18 19.83
C PRO A 71 13.48 21.98 20.35
N GLY A 72 14.34 21.33 21.14
CA GLY A 72 15.66 21.86 21.48
C GLY A 72 16.51 22.05 20.20
N PRO A 73 17.67 22.74 20.28
CA PRO A 73 18.50 23.02 19.11
C PRO A 73 19.12 21.73 18.57
N GLY A 74 18.37 21.08 17.69
CA GLY A 74 18.73 19.90 16.91
C GLY A 74 18.34 20.16 15.47
N GLU A 75 19.19 19.74 14.54
CA GLU A 75 19.01 20.01 13.10
C GLU A 75 17.59 19.63 12.65
N PRO A 76 16.85 20.53 11.95
CA PRO A 76 15.48 20.29 11.49
C PRO A 76 15.28 18.96 10.74
N ARG A 77 16.36 18.46 10.12
CA ARG A 77 16.41 17.19 9.39
C ARG A 77 16.16 15.97 10.29
N GLY A 78 16.50 16.02 11.59
CA GLY A 78 16.29 14.93 12.54
C GLY A 78 14.81 14.63 12.83
N LEU A 79 13.90 15.57 12.55
CA LEU A 79 12.46 15.44 12.80
C LEU A 79 11.69 14.81 11.62
N VAL A 80 12.33 14.66 10.45
CA VAL A 80 11.67 14.17 9.23
C VAL A 80 11.11 12.75 9.39
N PRO A 81 11.87 11.76 9.93
CA PRO A 81 11.35 10.41 10.14
C PRO A 81 10.08 10.36 10.99
N ASP A 82 10.06 11.07 12.11
CA ASP A 82 8.93 11.10 13.03
C ASP A 82 7.72 11.79 12.41
N THR A 83 7.96 12.89 11.69
CA THR A 83 6.91 13.61 10.95
C THR A 83 6.26 12.72 9.91
N ILE A 84 7.04 11.97 9.13
CA ILE A 84 6.52 11.02 8.13
C ILE A 84 5.61 9.99 8.80
N ARG A 85 6.04 9.40 9.92
CA ARG A 85 5.23 8.42 10.65
C ARG A 85 3.94 9.03 11.19
N GLN A 86 4.00 10.27 11.68
CA GLN A 86 2.84 10.98 12.19
C GLN A 86 1.81 11.27 11.10
N ILE A 87 2.21 11.71 9.91
CA ILE A 87 1.28 12.19 8.87
C ILE A 87 0.92 11.14 7.83
N ALA A 88 1.76 10.11 7.64
CA ALA A 88 1.59 9.07 6.63
C ALA A 88 1.61 7.64 7.21
N GLY A 89 1.72 7.48 8.53
CA GLY A 89 1.70 6.19 9.20
C GLY A 89 0.49 5.34 8.84
N ARG A 90 -0.69 5.94 8.64
CA ARG A 90 -1.93 5.28 8.19
C ARG A 90 -2.18 5.38 6.68
N ALA A 91 -1.22 5.88 5.90
CA ALA A 91 -1.32 6.00 4.46
C ALA A 91 -0.91 4.73 3.72
N THR A 92 -0.27 3.77 4.39
CA THR A 92 0.23 2.54 3.77
C THR A 92 -0.58 1.32 4.18
N LEU A 93 -0.80 0.40 3.23
CA LEU A 93 -1.54 -0.83 3.39
C LEU A 93 -0.72 -2.03 2.86
N PRO A 94 -0.23 -2.92 3.74
CA PRO A 94 0.52 -4.11 3.34
C PRO A 94 -0.36 -5.14 2.67
N PHE A 95 0.17 -5.83 1.66
CA PHE A 95 -0.54 -6.91 0.98
C PHE A 95 0.39 -7.99 0.42
N HIS A 96 -0.22 -9.10 0.00
CA HIS A 96 0.45 -10.22 -0.66
C HIS A 96 -0.55 -11.10 -1.44
N ALA A 97 -0.03 -12.02 -2.25
CA ALA A 97 -0.81 -13.07 -2.90
C ALA A 97 -1.23 -14.16 -1.90
N THR A 98 -2.42 -14.75 -2.03
CA THR A 98 -2.96 -15.70 -1.04
C THR A 98 -2.20 -17.03 -0.95
N ARG A 99 -1.47 -17.45 -2.00
CA ARG A 99 -0.44 -18.53 -2.10
C ARG A 99 0.37 -18.33 -3.40
N PRO A 100 1.61 -18.85 -3.60
CA PRO A 100 2.55 -19.59 -2.71
C PRO A 100 3.95 -18.90 -2.59
N GLU A 101 4.68 -19.00 -1.47
CA GLU A 101 6.09 -18.50 -1.26
C GLU A 101 6.36 -16.97 -1.16
N LEU A 102 5.30 -16.14 -1.15
CA LEU A 102 5.20 -14.80 -0.53
C LEU A 102 5.81 -13.57 -1.27
N SER A 103 5.07 -13.11 -2.28
CA SER A 103 5.24 -11.80 -2.94
C SER A 103 4.66 -10.66 -2.10
N PHE A 104 5.41 -10.16 -1.13
CA PHE A 104 5.00 -9.01 -0.31
C PHE A 104 5.13 -7.69 -1.04
N ALA A 105 4.22 -6.78 -0.73
CA ALA A 105 4.27 -5.41 -1.20
C ALA A 105 3.55 -4.46 -0.24
N THR A 106 3.70 -3.18 -0.52
CA THR A 106 3.01 -2.08 0.14
C THR A 106 2.23 -1.29 -0.91
N ALA A 107 0.96 -1.01 -0.63
CA ALA A 107 0.22 0.02 -1.34
C ALA A 107 0.08 1.26 -0.46
N PHE A 108 -0.23 2.40 -1.04
CA PHE A 108 -0.58 3.60 -0.28
C PHE A 108 -1.76 4.36 -0.87
N TRP A 109 -2.47 5.06 0.01
CA TRP A 109 -3.64 5.89 -0.31
C TRP A 109 -3.17 7.20 -0.96
N TYR A 110 -3.67 7.46 -2.16
CA TYR A 110 -3.41 8.68 -2.92
C TYR A 110 -4.73 9.36 -3.26
N ASN A 111 -4.85 10.62 -2.86
CA ASN A 111 -5.98 11.49 -3.21
C ASN A 111 -5.56 12.45 -4.32
N ASP A 112 -6.13 12.24 -5.48
CA ASP A 112 -5.90 13.04 -6.68
C ASP A 112 -6.99 14.11 -6.80
N LEU A 113 -6.60 15.37 -6.72
CA LEU A 113 -7.49 16.50 -6.99
C LEU A 113 -7.62 16.66 -8.51
N ILE A 114 -8.75 16.22 -9.06
CA ILE A 114 -9.00 16.20 -10.50
C ILE A 114 -9.52 17.54 -11.01
N GLU A 115 -10.30 18.24 -10.19
CA GLU A 115 -10.90 19.51 -10.55
C GLU A 115 -11.11 20.38 -9.33
N THR A 116 -10.81 21.66 -9.50
CA THR A 116 -11.23 22.74 -8.63
C THR A 116 -11.97 23.74 -9.50
N GLY A 117 -13.24 24.02 -9.19
CA GLY A 117 -14.01 25.02 -9.92
C GLY A 117 -15.21 25.50 -9.11
N GLY A 118 -15.36 26.82 -8.95
CA GLY A 118 -16.42 27.37 -8.09
C GLY A 118 -16.31 26.85 -6.66
N ASP A 119 -17.43 26.33 -6.13
CA ASP A 119 -17.53 25.77 -4.77
C ASP A 119 -17.37 24.23 -4.74
N HIS A 120 -16.90 23.61 -5.83
CA HIS A 120 -16.76 22.16 -5.90
C HIS A 120 -15.32 21.69 -6.17
N GLU A 121 -14.93 20.67 -5.43
CA GLU A 121 -13.69 19.92 -5.62
C GLU A 121 -14.04 18.48 -5.99
N VAL A 122 -13.40 17.96 -7.03
CA VAL A 122 -13.55 16.56 -7.43
C VAL A 122 -12.27 15.83 -7.06
N ILE A 123 -12.34 15.06 -5.98
CA ILE A 123 -11.23 14.23 -5.50
C ILE A 123 -11.50 12.78 -5.89
N ARG A 124 -10.46 12.11 -6.39
CA ARG A 124 -10.48 10.66 -6.60
C ARG A 124 -9.42 10.01 -5.75
N GLN A 125 -9.84 8.99 -5.01
CA GLN A 125 -8.94 8.21 -4.19
C GLN A 125 -8.54 6.91 -4.90
N TYR A 126 -7.25 6.61 -4.83
CA TYR A 126 -6.65 5.41 -5.36
C TYR A 126 -5.75 4.76 -4.30
N LEU A 127 -5.55 3.45 -4.44
CA LEU A 127 -4.34 2.79 -3.94
C LEU A 127 -3.31 2.75 -5.06
N VAL A 128 -2.05 3.03 -4.73
CA VAL A 128 -0.89 2.99 -5.63
C VAL A 128 0.11 1.95 -5.13
N THR A 129 0.66 1.14 -6.02
CA THR A 129 1.72 0.16 -5.70
C THR A 129 2.55 -0.21 -6.95
N ALA A 130 3.53 -1.09 -6.81
CA ALA A 130 4.32 -1.61 -7.91
C ALA A 130 3.53 -2.61 -8.77
N ALA A 131 3.59 -2.45 -10.09
CA ALA A 131 2.72 -3.16 -11.04
C ALA A 131 2.95 -4.68 -11.10
N HIS A 132 4.17 -5.16 -10.86
CA HIS A 132 4.44 -6.60 -10.86
C HIS A 132 3.80 -7.29 -9.65
N ARG A 133 3.52 -6.55 -8.58
CA ARG A 133 2.88 -7.06 -7.36
C ARG A 133 1.37 -7.14 -7.45
N THR A 134 0.73 -6.82 -8.57
CA THR A 134 -0.74 -6.87 -8.69
C THR A 134 -1.24 -8.02 -9.57
N ARG A 135 -0.36 -8.89 -10.05
CA ARG A 135 -0.63 -9.87 -11.12
C ARG A 135 -1.10 -11.24 -10.63
N TYR A 136 -1.98 -11.28 -9.63
CA TYR A 136 -2.54 -12.52 -9.11
C TYR A 136 -4.06 -12.46 -9.00
N GLU A 137 -4.70 -13.64 -9.03
CA GLU A 137 -6.16 -13.74 -9.03
C GLU A 137 -6.75 -13.43 -7.65
N THR A 138 -6.06 -13.82 -6.57
CA THR A 138 -6.52 -13.55 -5.20
C THR A 138 -5.42 -12.87 -4.40
N GLY A 139 -5.76 -11.72 -3.84
CA GLY A 139 -4.89 -10.92 -2.97
C GLY A 139 -5.40 -10.89 -1.55
N GLN A 140 -4.49 -10.61 -0.64
CA GLN A 140 -4.76 -10.48 0.77
C GLN A 140 -4.12 -9.20 1.30
N TRP A 141 -4.95 -8.34 1.87
CA TRP A 141 -4.54 -7.15 2.60
C TRP A 141 -4.36 -7.51 4.07
N THR A 142 -3.32 -7.00 4.71
CA THR A 142 -3.19 -7.04 6.16
C THR A 142 -3.82 -5.76 6.73
N LEU A 143 -4.85 -5.93 7.55
CA LEU A 143 -5.56 -4.86 8.22
C LEU A 143 -4.90 -4.62 9.57
N ARG A 144 -4.21 -3.49 9.69
CA ARG A 144 -3.72 -3.05 11.00
C ARG A 144 -4.89 -2.44 11.78
N PRO A 145 -4.98 -2.64 13.10
CA PRO A 145 -6.10 -2.15 13.92
C PRO A 145 -6.42 -0.67 13.70
N GLU A 146 -5.40 0.16 13.56
CA GLU A 146 -5.53 1.61 13.37
C GLU A 146 -6.13 2.04 12.03
N LEU A 147 -6.34 1.12 11.08
CA LEU A 147 -6.89 1.40 9.75
C LEU A 147 -8.40 1.16 9.65
N ALA A 148 -9.05 0.61 10.67
CA ALA A 148 -10.47 0.28 10.67
C ALA A 148 -11.19 0.88 11.88
N ASP A 149 -12.36 1.49 11.64
CA ASP A 149 -13.19 2.10 12.67
C ASP A 149 -14.66 1.66 12.54
N PRO A 150 -15.25 0.98 13.54
CA PRO A 150 -14.57 0.46 14.74
C PRO A 150 -13.56 -0.62 14.37
N GLU A 151 -12.61 -0.86 15.29
CA GLU A 151 -11.61 -1.91 15.16
C GLU A 151 -12.26 -3.26 14.81
N GLN A 152 -11.70 -3.94 13.80
CA GLN A 152 -12.21 -5.22 13.33
C GLN A 152 -11.47 -6.38 13.99
N PRO A 153 -12.16 -7.50 14.30
CA PRO A 153 -11.53 -8.69 14.86
C PRO A 153 -10.74 -9.50 13.82
N VAL A 154 -10.63 -9.01 12.58
CA VAL A 154 -9.95 -9.69 11.48
C VAL A 154 -8.76 -8.88 11.01
N ASP A 155 -7.60 -9.50 11.02
CA ASP A 155 -6.34 -8.88 10.62
C ASP A 155 -6.13 -8.89 9.09
N GLU A 156 -7.10 -9.41 8.33
CA GLU A 156 -6.94 -9.72 6.92
C GLU A 156 -8.22 -9.47 6.11
N LEU A 157 -8.05 -8.89 4.92
CA LEU A 157 -9.09 -8.77 3.89
C LEU A 157 -8.65 -9.52 2.63
N VAL A 158 -9.34 -10.62 2.33
CA VAL A 158 -9.10 -11.42 1.12
C VAL A 158 -9.99 -10.95 -0.02
N MET A 159 -9.41 -10.80 -1.20
CA MET A 159 -10.09 -10.23 -2.36
C MET A 159 -9.79 -11.04 -3.62
N GLY A 160 -10.84 -11.63 -4.21
CA GLY A 160 -10.79 -12.29 -5.52
C GLY A 160 -10.84 -11.30 -6.69
N GLY A 161 -10.45 -11.76 -7.87
CA GLY A 161 -10.29 -10.92 -9.06
C GLY A 161 -9.26 -9.81 -8.86
N PHE A 162 -8.25 -10.03 -8.01
CA PHE A 162 -7.38 -8.96 -7.53
C PHE A 162 -6.72 -8.21 -8.68
N MET A 163 -6.08 -8.92 -9.61
CA MET A 163 -5.48 -8.33 -10.81
C MET A 163 -6.45 -7.43 -11.61
N LYS A 164 -7.73 -7.78 -11.71
CA LYS A 164 -8.72 -7.03 -12.50
C LYS A 164 -9.09 -5.68 -11.89
N ARG A 165 -8.77 -5.47 -10.61
CA ARG A 165 -9.04 -4.21 -9.90
C ARG A 165 -7.94 -3.18 -10.12
N TRP A 166 -6.78 -3.60 -10.60
CA TRP A 166 -5.63 -2.73 -10.82
C TRP A 166 -5.52 -2.34 -12.29
N THR A 167 -5.29 -1.06 -12.52
CA THR A 167 -4.82 -0.55 -13.81
C THR A 167 -3.31 -0.39 -13.74
N ALA A 168 -2.58 -1.23 -14.49
CA ALA A 168 -1.13 -1.17 -14.54
C ALA A 168 -0.65 -0.12 -15.56
N PHE A 169 0.44 0.57 -15.21
CA PHE A 169 1.20 1.47 -16.08
C PHE A 169 2.60 0.88 -16.29
N PRO A 170 2.78 -0.05 -17.26
CA PRO A 170 4.05 -0.77 -17.42
C PRO A 170 5.26 0.14 -17.62
N THR A 171 5.08 1.23 -18.37
CA THR A 171 6.14 2.22 -18.63
C THR A 171 6.58 2.97 -17.38
N LEU A 172 5.75 3.02 -16.32
CA LEU A 172 6.11 3.60 -15.03
C LEU A 172 6.52 2.53 -14.02
N GLY A 173 6.02 1.30 -14.17
CA GLY A 173 6.25 0.19 -13.24
C GLY A 173 5.29 0.19 -12.04
N VAL A 174 4.24 1.00 -12.08
CA VAL A 174 3.24 1.15 -11.01
C VAL A 174 1.85 0.72 -11.48
N ALA A 175 0.98 0.42 -10.52
CA ALA A 175 -0.43 0.15 -10.76
C ALA A 175 -1.28 0.94 -9.77
N VAL A 176 -2.49 1.29 -10.21
CA VAL A 176 -3.47 2.01 -9.38
C VAL A 176 -4.79 1.23 -9.30
N MET A 177 -5.43 1.28 -8.13
CA MET A 177 -6.76 0.69 -7.91
C MET A 177 -7.69 1.76 -7.33
N PRO A 178 -8.83 2.08 -7.97
CA PRO A 178 -9.87 2.90 -7.36
C PRO A 178 -10.40 2.25 -6.08
N THR A 179 -10.65 3.05 -5.04
CA THR A 179 -10.95 2.53 -3.69
C THR A 179 -12.44 2.43 -3.36
N VAL A 180 -13.32 2.84 -4.29
CA VAL A 180 -14.78 2.83 -4.09
C VAL A 180 -15.29 1.49 -3.59
N ASP A 181 -14.83 0.39 -4.20
CA ASP A 181 -15.21 -0.97 -3.80
C ASP A 181 -14.75 -1.33 -2.37
N MET A 182 -13.61 -0.79 -1.93
CA MET A 182 -13.09 -1.04 -0.57
C MET A 182 -13.92 -0.32 0.48
N HIS A 183 -14.35 0.91 0.19
CA HIS A 183 -15.28 1.65 1.06
C HIS A 183 -16.65 0.99 1.12
N LEU A 184 -17.23 0.60 -0.03
CA LEU A 184 -18.49 -0.14 -0.08
C LEU A 184 -18.39 -1.52 0.60
N HIS A 185 -17.21 -2.15 0.60
CA HIS A 185 -16.99 -3.36 1.37
C HIS A 185 -17.00 -3.08 2.88
N ALA A 186 -16.25 -2.07 3.33
CA ALA A 186 -16.17 -1.68 4.73
C ALA A 186 -17.56 -1.31 5.27
N GLU A 187 -18.31 -0.48 4.54
CA GLU A 187 -19.68 -0.08 4.91
C GLU A 187 -20.61 -1.28 5.07
N ARG A 188 -20.60 -2.24 4.12
CA ARG A 188 -21.38 -3.49 4.21
C ARG A 188 -20.97 -4.38 5.39
N LYS A 189 -19.78 -4.17 5.93
CA LYS A 189 -19.24 -4.86 7.10
C LYS A 189 -19.30 -4.00 8.36
N SER A 190 -19.99 -2.86 8.31
CA SER A 190 -20.20 -1.95 9.43
C SER A 190 -18.92 -1.34 10.01
N TRP A 191 -17.94 -1.02 9.14
CA TRP A 191 -16.75 -0.26 9.50
C TRP A 191 -16.37 0.74 8.40
N ARG A 192 -15.42 1.63 8.70
CA ARG A 192 -14.84 2.60 7.76
C ARG A 192 -13.32 2.60 7.82
N TRP A 193 -12.70 2.98 6.71
CA TRP A 193 -11.25 3.16 6.67
C TRP A 193 -10.83 4.40 7.45
N ALA A 194 -9.91 4.23 8.42
CA ALA A 194 -9.33 5.30 9.22
C ALA A 194 -7.94 5.69 8.67
N THR A 195 -7.88 6.09 7.41
CA THR A 195 -6.63 6.24 6.66
C THR A 195 -6.08 7.66 6.71
N GLN A 196 -4.77 7.77 6.53
CA GLN A 196 -4.15 9.00 6.07
C GLN A 196 -3.98 8.90 4.55
N GLU A 197 -3.95 10.03 3.87
CA GLU A 197 -3.92 10.07 2.42
C GLU A 197 -2.78 10.96 1.96
N ILE A 198 -2.07 10.52 0.93
CA ILE A 198 -1.15 11.39 0.21
C ILE A 198 -2.02 12.33 -0.63
N THR A 199 -2.24 13.54 -0.15
CA THR A 199 -3.03 14.58 -0.83
C THR A 199 -2.13 15.45 -1.72
N GLU A 200 -2.71 16.40 -2.46
CA GLU A 200 -1.93 17.32 -3.30
C GLU A 200 -0.90 18.14 -2.50
N GLY A 201 -1.17 18.44 -1.22
CA GLY A 201 -0.24 19.18 -0.36
C GLY A 201 1.01 18.39 0.01
N LEU A 202 0.94 17.05 -0.02
CA LEU A 202 2.06 16.16 0.30
C LEU A 202 2.67 15.52 -0.95
N ALA A 203 1.87 15.23 -1.98
CA ALA A 203 2.35 14.70 -3.25
C ALA A 203 3.21 15.74 -3.97
N ALA A 204 4.47 15.39 -4.27
CA ALA A 204 5.40 16.27 -4.95
C ALA A 204 4.86 16.73 -6.32
N ARG A 205 4.97 18.03 -6.58
CA ARG A 205 4.61 18.64 -7.86
C ARG A 205 5.75 18.50 -8.86
N ALA A 206 5.48 18.80 -10.13
CA ALA A 206 6.50 18.72 -11.18
C ALA A 206 7.69 19.66 -10.87
N GLU A 207 7.40 20.85 -10.34
CA GLU A 207 8.42 21.81 -9.91
C GLU A 207 9.31 21.26 -8.78
N ASP A 208 8.70 20.59 -7.80
CA ASP A 208 9.43 19.96 -6.69
C ASP A 208 10.36 18.84 -7.18
N ILE A 209 9.86 18.02 -8.10
CA ILE A 209 10.61 16.90 -8.68
C ILE A 209 11.72 17.39 -9.60
N ALA A 210 11.52 18.50 -10.31
CA ALA A 210 12.54 19.13 -11.15
C ALA A 210 13.65 19.81 -10.33
N ALA A 211 13.38 20.20 -9.09
CA ALA A 211 14.40 20.75 -8.18
C ALA A 211 15.39 19.69 -7.66
N ILE A 212 15.03 18.41 -7.74
CA ILE A 212 15.92 17.31 -7.35
C ILE A 212 16.88 17.02 -8.51
N VAL A 213 18.18 17.20 -8.26
CA VAL A 213 19.25 17.10 -9.26
C VAL A 213 20.11 15.85 -9.02
N ALA A 214 21.29 15.80 -9.63
CA ALA A 214 22.23 14.68 -9.54
C ALA A 214 22.82 14.47 -8.13
N GLU A 215 22.86 15.53 -7.30
CA GLU A 215 23.31 15.43 -5.92
C GLU A 215 22.31 14.61 -5.08
N PRO A 216 22.76 13.57 -4.34
CA PRO A 216 21.87 12.77 -3.50
C PRO A 216 21.20 13.59 -2.40
N LEU A 217 19.87 13.57 -2.40
CA LEU A 217 19.02 14.19 -1.37
C LEU A 217 18.55 13.10 -0.38
N PRO A 218 18.67 13.31 0.95
CA PRO A 218 18.13 12.37 1.93
C PRO A 218 16.65 12.06 1.71
N ALA A 219 16.31 10.78 1.78
CA ALA A 219 14.97 10.30 1.48
C ALA A 219 14.63 9.06 2.31
N TYR A 220 13.32 8.77 2.39
CA TYR A 220 12.77 7.76 3.27
C TYR A 220 11.68 6.97 2.56
N ILE A 221 11.68 5.65 2.70
CA ILE A 221 10.61 4.79 2.19
C ILE A 221 9.80 4.28 3.37
N LEU A 222 8.48 4.54 3.37
CA LEU A 222 7.57 4.02 4.40
C LEU A 222 6.92 2.73 3.91
N GLY A 223 7.50 1.59 4.30
CA GLY A 223 7.08 0.26 3.83
C GLY A 223 6.68 -0.66 4.97
N HIS A 224 6.37 -1.91 4.61
CA HIS A 224 6.08 -2.97 5.57
C HIS A 224 6.96 -4.17 5.30
N THR A 225 7.81 -4.54 6.27
CA THR A 225 8.57 -5.78 6.21
C THR A 225 7.63 -6.97 6.34
N ALA A 226 8.10 -8.14 5.95
CA ALA A 226 7.46 -9.40 6.29
C ALA A 226 8.39 -10.19 7.20
N GLU A 227 7.94 -10.42 8.44
CA GLU A 227 8.71 -11.11 9.46
C GLU A 227 7.97 -12.36 9.95
N GLY A 228 8.73 -13.40 10.28
CA GLY A 228 8.21 -14.69 10.73
C GLY A 228 7.85 -15.63 9.58
N GLY A 229 8.29 -16.88 9.70
CA GLY A 229 7.93 -17.94 8.73
C GLY A 229 6.49 -18.38 8.93
N GLY A 230 5.72 -18.53 7.85
CA GLY A 230 4.37 -19.08 7.91
C GLY A 230 3.42 -18.50 6.86
N ARG A 231 2.15 -18.90 6.94
CA ARG A 231 1.11 -18.43 6.03
C ARG A 231 0.65 -17.00 6.30
N ARG A 232 0.98 -16.46 7.48
CA ARG A 232 0.56 -15.14 7.99
C ARG A 232 1.73 -14.46 8.71
N PRO A 233 2.71 -13.95 7.97
CA PRO A 233 3.84 -13.23 8.56
C PRO A 233 3.37 -11.91 9.18
N ALA A 234 4.06 -11.48 10.22
CA ALA A 234 3.86 -10.15 10.78
C ALA A 234 4.28 -9.09 9.75
N ARG A 235 3.48 -8.01 9.62
CA ARG A 235 3.71 -6.92 8.68
C ARG A 235 3.96 -5.62 9.45
N HIS A 236 5.18 -5.48 9.94
CA HIS A 236 5.60 -4.30 10.71
C HIS A 236 5.91 -3.14 9.77
N GLN A 237 5.49 -1.92 10.15
CA GLN A 237 5.78 -0.72 9.38
C GLN A 237 7.18 -0.20 9.69
N HIS A 238 8.02 -0.08 8.66
CA HIS A 238 9.38 0.41 8.78
C HIS A 238 9.60 1.63 7.87
N LEU A 239 10.45 2.53 8.35
CA LEU A 239 10.95 3.64 7.57
C LEU A 239 12.39 3.30 7.19
N LEU A 240 12.65 3.14 5.89
CA LEU A 240 13.98 2.87 5.37
C LEU A 240 14.61 4.18 4.92
N GLU A 241 15.76 4.52 5.49
CA GLU A 241 16.53 5.70 5.14
C GLU A 241 17.48 5.41 3.96
N GLY A 242 17.64 6.42 3.11
CA GLY A 242 18.57 6.43 1.99
C GLY A 242 18.58 7.81 1.35
N ALA A 243 18.74 7.85 0.04
CA ALA A 243 18.74 9.08 -0.73
C ALA A 243 18.10 8.87 -2.11
N VAL A 244 17.63 9.96 -2.69
CA VAL A 244 17.20 10.03 -4.08
C VAL A 244 18.10 10.97 -4.86
N SER A 245 18.31 10.68 -6.13
CA SER A 245 18.95 11.60 -7.07
C SER A 245 18.31 11.48 -8.43
N ARG A 246 18.51 12.51 -9.26
CA ARG A 246 18.09 12.52 -10.67
C ARG A 246 19.29 12.92 -11.53
N PRO A 247 20.18 11.96 -11.86
CA PRO A 247 21.39 12.24 -12.63
C PRO A 247 21.12 12.74 -14.05
N ASP A 248 20.01 12.28 -14.63
CA ASP A 248 19.50 12.69 -15.94
C ASP A 248 18.15 13.41 -15.71
N PRO A 249 18.03 14.72 -16.03
CA PRO A 249 16.79 15.48 -15.86
C PRO A 249 15.59 14.88 -16.59
N GLU A 250 15.80 14.17 -17.69
CA GLU A 250 14.76 13.46 -18.44
C GLU A 250 14.60 12.01 -17.97
N GLY A 251 15.58 11.50 -17.22
CA GLY A 251 15.62 10.16 -16.66
C GLY A 251 14.72 9.96 -15.45
N ARG A 252 14.66 8.71 -14.99
CA ARG A 252 13.96 8.34 -13.75
C ARG A 252 14.77 8.76 -12.53
N MET A 253 14.06 9.16 -11.49
CA MET A 253 14.65 9.35 -10.17
C MET A 253 15.15 8.01 -9.63
N GLN A 254 16.40 8.00 -9.17
CA GLN A 254 17.09 6.83 -8.67
C GLN A 254 17.06 6.83 -7.15
N TRP A 255 16.86 5.66 -6.56
CA TRP A 255 17.06 5.44 -5.13
C TRP A 255 18.47 4.91 -4.88
N SER A 256 19.15 5.50 -3.91
CA SER A 256 20.45 5.05 -3.42
C SER A 256 20.37 4.86 -1.91
N GLY A 257 20.49 3.62 -1.45
CA GLY A 257 20.40 3.27 -0.04
C GLY A 257 20.64 1.78 0.16
N PRO A 258 20.28 1.25 1.33
CA PRO A 258 20.28 -0.19 1.56
C PRO A 258 19.38 -0.91 0.55
N GLU A 259 19.62 -2.21 0.40
CA GLU A 259 18.74 -3.10 -0.35
C GLU A 259 17.30 -3.00 0.19
N LEU A 260 16.31 -3.00 -0.72
CA LEU A 260 14.91 -2.90 -0.35
C LEU A 260 14.47 -4.18 0.37
N PRO A 261 13.97 -4.11 1.61
CA PRO A 261 13.43 -5.27 2.28
C PRO A 261 12.21 -5.83 1.55
N ASP A 262 11.97 -7.13 1.70
CA ASP A 262 10.75 -7.75 1.21
C ASP A 262 9.52 -7.03 1.76
N GLY A 263 8.61 -6.66 0.85
CA GLY A 263 7.39 -5.92 1.17
C GLY A 263 7.46 -4.42 0.95
N PHE A 264 8.62 -3.86 0.62
CA PHE A 264 8.78 -2.43 0.30
C PHE A 264 8.37 -2.08 -1.13
N ASP A 265 8.22 -3.04 -2.03
CA ASP A 265 7.78 -2.78 -3.39
C ASP A 265 6.46 -1.98 -3.42
N GLY A 266 6.49 -0.85 -4.11
CA GLY A 266 5.34 0.06 -4.24
C GLY A 266 5.13 1.01 -3.07
N ALA A 267 5.95 0.94 -2.02
CA ALA A 267 5.88 1.87 -0.89
C ALA A 267 6.13 3.33 -1.32
N PRO A 268 5.51 4.30 -0.64
CA PRO A 268 5.73 5.72 -0.88
C PRO A 268 7.14 6.15 -0.46
N VAL A 269 7.77 6.97 -1.30
CA VAL A 269 9.09 7.57 -1.07
C VAL A 269 8.91 9.03 -0.68
N PHE A 270 9.53 9.44 0.42
CA PHE A 270 9.47 10.79 0.96
C PHE A 270 10.84 11.46 0.92
N ALA A 271 10.85 12.78 0.75
CA ALA A 271 12.03 13.61 0.95
C ALA A 271 11.61 14.96 1.53
N ALA A 272 12.55 15.63 2.21
CA ALA A 272 12.36 16.99 2.68
C ALA A 272 13.19 17.93 1.81
N LEU A 273 12.54 18.91 1.18
CA LEU A 273 13.23 20.00 0.48
C LEU A 273 13.44 21.16 1.45
N GLU A 274 14.63 21.75 1.39
CA GLU A 274 14.92 22.97 2.14
C GLU A 274 14.18 24.14 1.51
N LEU A 275 13.53 24.92 2.36
CA LEU A 275 12.93 26.20 2.04
C LEU A 275 13.75 27.32 2.71
N PRO A 276 13.54 28.58 2.31
CA PRO A 276 14.04 29.72 3.08
C PRO A 276 13.60 29.67 4.55
N ASP A 277 14.29 30.44 5.39
CA ASP A 277 13.97 30.60 6.82
C ASP A 277 14.04 29.29 7.64
N GLU A 278 14.97 28.39 7.28
CA GLU A 278 15.20 27.11 7.97
C GLU A 278 13.98 26.18 7.98
N GLN A 279 13.05 26.37 7.03
CA GLN A 279 11.87 25.54 6.89
C GLN A 279 12.14 24.33 6.01
N LEU A 280 11.40 23.25 6.25
CA LEU A 280 11.43 22.04 5.43
C LEU A 280 10.05 21.80 4.81
N LYS A 281 10.04 21.54 3.50
CA LYS A 281 8.87 21.04 2.78
C LYS A 281 8.96 19.53 2.70
N LEU A 282 8.18 18.83 3.50
CA LEU A 282 8.05 17.37 3.39
C LEU A 282 7.18 17.01 2.19
N LEU A 283 7.67 16.10 1.35
CA LEU A 283 7.03 15.67 0.13
C LEU A 283 7.04 14.14 0.03
N CYS A 284 5.95 13.57 -0.47
CA CYS A 284 5.90 12.23 -1.05
C CYS A 284 6.22 12.36 -2.55
N LEU A 285 7.36 11.82 -2.97
CA LEU A 285 7.88 11.92 -4.34
C LEU A 285 7.13 11.00 -5.31
N GLY A 286 6.72 9.82 -4.84
CA GLY A 286 6.06 8.81 -5.64
C GLY A 286 6.17 7.42 -5.02
N ALA A 287 6.11 6.39 -5.85
CA ALA A 287 6.21 4.99 -5.42
C ALA A 287 7.58 4.39 -5.77
N ILE A 288 8.17 3.62 -4.86
CA ILE A 288 9.37 2.85 -5.18
C ILE A 288 9.04 1.71 -6.14
N VAL A 289 9.80 1.61 -7.22
CA VAL A 289 9.70 0.58 -8.25
C VAL A 289 11.01 -0.22 -8.23
N PRO A 290 10.96 -1.52 -7.92
CA PRO A 290 12.15 -2.35 -7.92
C PRO A 290 12.69 -2.57 -9.34
N GLY A 291 13.97 -2.88 -9.44
CA GLY A 291 14.72 -3.04 -10.68
C GLY A 291 16.16 -3.40 -10.33
N GLY A 292 17.10 -3.21 -11.27
CA GLY A 292 18.53 -3.30 -10.94
C GLY A 292 18.88 -2.29 -9.85
N PRO A 293 19.13 -1.01 -10.19
CA PRO A 293 18.94 0.07 -9.23
C PRO A 293 17.43 0.35 -9.08
N PRO A 294 16.89 0.39 -7.86
CA PRO A 294 15.50 0.82 -7.65
C PRO A 294 15.28 2.26 -8.11
N THR A 295 14.10 2.53 -8.65
CA THR A 295 13.72 3.86 -9.15
C THR A 295 12.44 4.33 -8.49
N VAL A 296 12.20 5.64 -8.47
CA VAL A 296 10.95 6.21 -7.98
C VAL A 296 10.07 6.54 -9.19
N ALA A 297 8.86 5.97 -9.23
CA ALA A 297 7.81 6.41 -10.13
C ALA A 297 7.16 7.66 -9.54
N THR A 298 7.63 8.82 -10.02
CA THR A 298 7.31 10.12 -9.47
C THR A 298 5.90 10.60 -9.82
N PHE A 299 5.34 11.49 -9.00
CA PHE A 299 3.97 11.99 -9.18
C PHE A 299 3.77 12.82 -10.45
N ASP A 300 4.79 13.53 -10.94
CA ASP A 300 4.73 14.26 -12.21
C ASP A 300 4.46 13.33 -13.41
N LEU A 301 4.89 12.08 -13.33
CA LEU A 301 4.61 11.03 -14.32
C LEU A 301 3.33 10.25 -14.01
N LEU A 302 3.06 9.98 -12.73
CA LEU A 302 1.89 9.21 -12.30
C LEU A 302 0.58 9.97 -12.51
N ARG A 303 0.51 11.26 -12.14
CA ARG A 303 -0.73 12.05 -12.23
C ARG A 303 -1.30 12.11 -13.64
N PRO A 304 -0.52 12.47 -14.69
CA PRO A 304 -1.03 12.47 -16.06
C PRO A 304 -1.51 11.10 -16.52
N ALA A 305 -0.81 10.02 -16.11
CA ALA A 305 -1.19 8.65 -16.45
C ALA A 305 -2.53 8.24 -15.81
N VAL A 306 -2.75 8.61 -14.55
CA VAL A 306 -4.02 8.37 -13.84
C VAL A 306 -5.14 9.23 -14.41
N HIS A 307 -4.88 10.51 -14.72
CA HIS A 307 -5.87 11.40 -15.33
C HIS A 307 -6.33 10.90 -16.69
N ALA A 308 -5.45 10.26 -17.46
CA ALA A 308 -5.80 9.64 -18.75
C ALA A 308 -6.78 8.46 -18.61
N LEU A 309 -6.95 7.88 -17.41
CA LEU A 309 -7.97 6.85 -17.15
C LEU A 309 -9.39 7.43 -17.04
N ALA A 310 -9.51 8.73 -16.75
CA ALA A 310 -10.80 9.37 -16.67
C ALA A 310 -11.46 9.36 -18.06
N PRO A 311 -12.72 8.92 -18.20
CA PRO A 311 -13.40 9.04 -19.48
C PRO A 311 -13.40 10.52 -19.94
N PRO A 312 -13.15 10.79 -21.23
CA PRO A 312 -13.21 12.15 -21.76
C PRO A 312 -14.60 12.69 -21.47
N ARG A 313 -14.65 13.82 -20.77
CA ARG A 313 -15.92 14.43 -20.38
C ARG A 313 -16.76 14.66 -21.63
N THR A 314 -17.92 14.05 -21.71
CA THR A 314 -18.98 14.54 -22.58
C THR A 314 -19.31 15.93 -22.06
N ARG A 315 -18.79 16.96 -22.74
CA ARG A 315 -19.23 18.34 -22.52
C ARG A 315 -20.73 18.35 -22.73
N HIS A 316 -21.48 18.40 -21.64
CA HIS A 316 -22.90 18.57 -21.72
C HIS A 316 -23.15 19.91 -22.42
N TRP A 317 -23.79 19.83 -23.58
CA TRP A 317 -23.99 20.93 -24.54
C TRP A 317 -24.74 22.12 -23.94
N TRP A 318 -25.36 21.96 -22.75
CA TRP A 318 -26.03 23.02 -22.00
C TRP A 318 -25.11 23.89 -21.13
N GLN A 319 -23.83 23.56 -20.93
CA GLN A 319 -22.86 24.43 -20.21
C GLN A 319 -22.27 25.54 -21.10
N ARG A 320 -23.06 26.14 -22.00
CA ARG A 320 -22.64 27.33 -22.76
C ARG A 320 -23.05 28.62 -22.03
N ARG A 321 -22.03 29.34 -21.56
CA ARG A 321 -21.91 30.79 -21.31
C ARG A 321 -23.03 31.48 -20.50
N ARG A 322 -22.65 31.99 -19.33
CA ARG A 322 -22.97 33.37 -18.96
C ARG A 322 -21.73 34.22 -19.16
#